data_AF-A0A7C5TRC0-F1
#
_entry.id   AF-A0A7C5TRC0-F1
#
_cell.length_a   1.000
_cell.length_b   1.000
_cell.length_c   1.000
_cell.angle_alpha   90.00
_cell.angle_beta   90.00
_cell.angle_gamma   90.00
#
_symmetry.space_group_name_H-M   'P 1'
#
loop_
_entity.id
_entity.type
_entity.pdbx_description
1 polymer ?
#
loop_
_entity_poly.entity_id
_entity_poly.type
_entity_poly.pdbx_seq_one_letter_code
_entity_poly.pdbx_strand_id
1 'polypeptide(L)' 'METRTLTLEARSNGKLGALHVGIPHEGRVVVGGWRLDLADGEEKVEPHHRVRVRREGSTYTFERLS' A
#
# COMPACT_ATOMS: atom_id res chain seq x y z
N MET A 1 5.43 -2.81 -19.33
CA MET A 1 6.18 -3.15 -18.10
C MET A 1 5.25 -2.90 -16.93
N GLU A 2 4.91 -3.93 -16.15
CA GLU A 2 4.06 -3.75 -14.96
C GLU A 2 4.86 -3.10 -13.83
N THR A 3 4.34 -2.00 -13.29
CA THR A 3 4.85 -1.37 -12.07
C THR A 3 4.67 -2.35 -10.89
N ARG A 4 5.78 -2.85 -10.35
CA ARG A 4 5.80 -3.79 -9.21
C ARG A 4 5.88 -3.12 -7.86
N THR A 5 6.22 -1.83 -7.84
CA THR A 5 6.35 -1.02 -6.63
C THR A 5 5.74 0.35 -6.86
N LEU A 6 5.00 0.86 -5.88
CA LEU A 6 4.40 2.19 -5.91
C LEU A 6 4.57 2.86 -4.54
N THR A 7 5.05 4.10 -4.53
CA THR A 7 5.15 4.89 -3.31
C THR A 7 4.13 6.01 -3.34
N LEU A 8 3.46 6.22 -2.21
CA LEU A 8 2.35 7.16 -2.03
C LEU A 8 2.47 7.85 -0.67
N GLU A 9 1.94 9.07 -0.56
CA GLU A 9 1.79 9.76 0.72
C GLU A 9 0.39 9.54 1.31
N ALA A 10 0.20 9.90 2.58
CA ALA A 10 -1.12 9.93 3.17
C ALA A 10 -2.11 10.78 2.36
N ARG A 11 -3.38 10.38 2.32
CA ARG A 11 -4.46 11.00 1.54
C ARG A 11 -4.28 10.92 0.02
N SER A 12 -3.45 9.99 -0.46
CA SER A 12 -3.27 9.73 -1.89
C SER A 12 -3.69 8.31 -2.28
N ASN A 13 -3.88 8.09 -3.58
CA ASN A 13 -4.19 6.79 -4.16
C ASN A 13 -3.47 6.62 -5.50
N GLY A 14 -3.38 5.38 -5.96
CA GLY A 14 -2.75 5.03 -7.22
C GLY A 14 -3.03 3.61 -7.66
N LYS A 15 -2.30 3.16 -8.68
CA LYS A 15 -2.46 1.82 -9.27
C LYS A 15 -1.14 1.06 -9.24
N LEU A 16 -1.14 -0.11 -8.60
CA LEU A 16 -0.07 -1.09 -8.64
C LEU A 16 -0.41 -2.15 -9.70
N GLY A 17 -0.01 -1.90 -10.95
CA GLY A 17 -0.53 -2.63 -12.11
C GLY A 17 -2.03 -2.36 -12.30
N ALA A 18 -2.86 -3.41 -12.30
CA ALA A 18 -4.32 -3.30 -12.36
C ALA A 18 -5.00 -3.10 -10.98
N LEU A 19 -4.23 -3.11 -9.88
CA LEU A 19 -4.76 -3.06 -8.52
C LEU A 19 -4.81 -1.62 -8.00
N HIS A 20 -5.99 -1.15 -7.58
CA HIS A 20 -6.11 0.13 -6.88
C HIS A 20 -5.59 0.02 -5.45
N VAL A 21 -4.72 0.95 -5.07
CA VAL A 21 -4.19 1.09 -3.72
C VAL A 21 -4.30 2.52 -3.25
N GLY A 22 -4.34 2.76 -1.95
CA GLY A 22 -4.37 4.12 -1.43
C GLY A 22 -4.31 4.21 0.08
N ILE A 23 -4.20 5.44 0.57
CA ILE A 23 -4.08 5.78 1.98
C ILE A 23 -5.14 6.85 2.28
N PRO A 24 -6.36 6.49 2.69
CA PRO A 24 -7.42 7.47 2.93
C PRO A 24 -7.06 8.49 4.02
N HIS A 25 -6.34 8.06 5.05
CA HIS A 25 -5.75 8.88 6.09
C HIS A 25 -4.54 8.17 6.66
N GLU A 26 -3.71 8.92 7.38
CA GLU A 26 -2.50 8.41 7.98
C GLU A 26 -2.76 7.20 8.87
N GLY A 27 -1.93 6.17 8.72
CA GLY A 27 -2.05 4.90 9.41
C GLY A 27 -3.06 3.92 8.81
N ARG A 28 -3.82 4.31 7.78
CA ARG A 28 -4.82 3.43 7.17
C ARG A 28 -4.59 3.25 5.67
N VAL A 29 -4.44 2.00 5.27
CA VAL A 29 -4.14 1.60 3.89
C VAL A 29 -5.31 0.81 3.30
N VAL A 30 -5.54 0.99 2.00
CA VAL A 30 -6.47 0.21 1.19
C VAL A 30 -5.74 -0.47 0.05
N VAL A 31 -5.95 -1.78 -0.11
CA VAL A 31 -5.39 -2.60 -1.19
C VAL A 31 -6.52 -3.39 -1.84
N GLY A 32 -6.92 -3.05 -3.07
CA GLY A 32 -7.98 -3.79 -3.77
C GLY A 32 -9.33 -3.84 -3.02
N GLY A 33 -9.61 -2.86 -2.17
CA GLY A 33 -10.80 -2.83 -1.30
C GLY A 33 -10.57 -3.39 0.11
N TRP A 34 -9.47 -4.12 0.36
CA TRP A 34 -9.08 -4.57 1.70
C TRP A 34 -8.45 -3.43 2.49
N ARG A 35 -8.76 -3.36 3.79
CA ARG A 35 -8.30 -2.29 4.68
C ARG A 35 -7.33 -2.85 5.69
N LEU A 36 -6.24 -2.11 5.92
CA LEU A 36 -5.17 -2.46 6.85
C LEU A 36 -4.84 -1.23 7.67
N ASP A 37 -4.65 -1.39 8.97
CA ASP A 37 -4.04 -0.36 9.80
C ASP A 37 -2.53 -0.63 9.88
N LEU A 38 -1.72 0.42 9.75
CA LEU A 38 -0.26 0.34 9.64
C LEU A 38 0.39 1.46 10.47
N ALA A 39 1.04 1.07 11.56
CA ALA A 39 1.79 1.99 12.40
C ALA A 39 3.04 2.50 11.69
N ASP A 40 3.58 3.62 12.17
CA ASP A 40 4.85 4.13 11.63
C ASP A 40 5.99 3.13 11.87
N GLY A 41 6.83 2.93 10.85
CA GLY A 41 7.89 1.91 10.84
C GLY A 41 7.39 0.47 10.67
N GLU A 42 6.07 0.25 10.51
CA GLU A 42 5.49 -1.07 10.34
C GLU A 42 5.46 -1.51 8.86
N GLU A 43 5.56 -2.83 8.66
CA GLU A 43 5.34 -3.50 7.38
C GLU A 43 4.29 -4.61 7.56
N LYS A 44 3.34 -4.69 6.63
CA LYS A 44 2.31 -5.74 6.60
C LYS A 44 2.13 -6.27 5.18
N VAL A 45 1.63 -7.50 5.09
CA VAL A 45 1.26 -8.13 3.82
C VAL A 45 -0.25 -8.31 3.76
N GLU A 46 -0.86 -7.84 2.67
CA GLU A 46 -2.22 -8.19 2.29
C GLU A 46 -2.16 -9.53 1.52
N PRO A 47 -2.69 -10.63 2.10
CA PRO A 47 -2.45 -11.97 1.58
C PRO A 47 -3.19 -12.27 0.27
N HIS A 48 -4.37 -11.66 0.01
CA HIS A 48 -5.18 -12.00 -1.17
C HIS A 48 -4.53 -11.54 -2.48
N HIS A 49 -3.96 -10.33 -2.49
CA HIS A 49 -3.28 -9.76 -3.65
C HIS A 49 -1.76 -9.90 -3.58
N ARG A 50 -1.26 -10.52 -2.51
CA ARG A 50 0.18 -10.67 -2.20
C ARG A 50 0.90 -9.33 -2.30
N VAL A 51 0.34 -8.30 -1.66
CA VAL A 51 0.92 -6.95 -1.64
C VAL A 51 1.53 -6.68 -0.28
N ARG A 52 2.81 -6.37 -0.27
CA ARG A 52 3.51 -5.84 0.88
C ARG A 52 3.35 -4.34 0.94
N VAL A 53 3.05 -3.82 2.12
CA VAL A 53 2.96 -2.37 2.38
C VAL A 53 3.84 -2.03 3.56
N ARG A 54 4.76 -1.09 3.36
CA ARG A 54 5.62 -0.53 4.40
C ARG A 54 5.31 0.94 4.60
N ARG A 55 5.26 1.39 5.86
CA ARG A 55 5.11 2.80 6.22
C ARG A 55 6.40 3.37 6.80
N GLU A 56 6.79 4.55 6.32
CA GLU A 56 7.91 5.35 6.80
C GLU A 56 7.46 6.83 6.91
N GLY A 57 7.11 7.26 8.11
CA GLY A 57 6.52 8.56 8.41
C GLY A 57 5.16 8.74 7.73
N SER A 58 5.11 9.65 6.75
CA SER A 58 3.92 9.92 5.91
C SER A 58 3.94 9.19 4.57
N THR A 59 4.98 8.40 4.32
CA THR A 59 5.23 7.70 3.06
C THR A 59 4.90 6.22 3.18
N TYR A 60 4.28 5.67 2.14
CA TYR A 60 3.85 4.28 2.08
C TYR A 60 4.34 3.65 0.78
N THR A 61 5.03 2.52 0.89
CA THR A 61 5.53 1.78 -0.27
C THR A 61 4.76 0.48 -0.40
N PHE A 62 4.10 0.31 -1.54
CA PHE A 62 3.39 -0.89 -1.95
C PHE A 62 4.26 -1.70 -2.89
N GLU A 63 4.34 -3.00 -2.69
CA GLU A 63 5.11 -3.90 -3.53
C GLU A 63 4.34 -5.20 -3.77
N ARG A 64 4.26 -5.63 -5.03
CA ARG A 64 3.64 -6.91 -5.39
C ARG A 64 4.67 -8.03 -5.22
N LEU A 65 4.37 -8.97 -4.32
CA LEU A 65 5.17 -10.16 -4.10
C LEU A 65 4.80 -11.20 -5.17
N SER A 66 5.68 -11.37 -6.16
CA SER A 66 5.57 -12.42 -7.19
C SER A 66 5.70 -13.82 -6.62
#